data_AF-A0AB38BKL4-F1
#
_entry.id   AF-A0AB38BKL4-F1
#
_cell.length_a   1.000
_cell.length_b   1.000
_cell.length_c   1.000
_cell.angle_alpha   90.00
_cell.angle_beta   90.00
_cell.angle_gamma   90.00
#
_symmetry.space_group_name_H-M   'P 1'
#
loop_
_entity.id
_entity.type
_entity.pdbx_description
1 polymer ?
#
loop_
_entity_poly.entity_id
_entity_poly.type
_entity_poly.pdbx_seq_one_letter_code
_entity_poly.pdbx_strand_id
1 'polypeptide(L)'
;MKKKLMLYLEIQQMKERDFSIQQIAKQLKVSRTTVYNYMEKTPEEAFEWVNSLGSRKKKLDPYKDWIVAWLQEYPHLNASQIQDWLLEKFPDFTVGESTMRLYVNQIREEYQ
;
A
#
# COMPACT_ATOMS: atom_id res chain seq x y z
N MET A 1 -7.29 2.56 0.98
CA MET A 1 -7.71 1.16 0.71
C MET A 1 -9.23 1.04 0.50
N LYS A 2 -10.07 1.35 1.51
CA LYS A 2 -11.54 1.09 1.48
C LYS A 2 -12.33 1.70 0.31
N LYS A 3 -12.09 2.96 -0.07
CA LYS A 3 -12.91 3.67 -1.08
C LYS A 3 -12.87 3.05 -2.49
N LYS A 4 -11.70 2.60 -2.96
CA LYS A 4 -11.56 2.02 -4.31
C LYS A 4 -12.13 0.61 -4.40
N LEU A 5 -12.01 -0.18 -3.34
CA LEU A 5 -12.64 -1.51 -3.25
C LEU A 5 -14.17 -1.40 -3.19
N MET A 6 -14.71 -0.46 -2.40
CA MET A 6 -16.15 -0.17 -2.38
C MET A 6 -16.67 0.23 -3.77
N LEU A 7 -15.95 1.10 -4.47
CA LEU A 7 -16.31 1.51 -5.83
C LEU A 7 -16.35 0.32 -6.81
N TYR A 8 -15.38 -0.60 -6.72
CA TYR A 8 -15.39 -1.83 -7.52
C TYR A 8 -16.62 -2.69 -7.23
N LEU A 9 -16.92 -2.93 -5.96
CA LEU A 9 -18.08 -3.72 -5.56
C LEU A 9 -19.39 -3.10 -6.03
N GLU A 10 -19.54 -1.78 -5.92
CA GLU A 10 -20.73 -1.06 -6.42
C GLU A 10 -20.87 -1.17 -7.94
N ILE A 11 -19.78 -1.08 -8.71
CA ILE A 11 -19.80 -1.25 -10.17
C ILE A 11 -20.25 -2.67 -10.54
N GLN A 12 -19.72 -3.69 -9.86
CA GLN A 12 -20.10 -5.09 -10.12
C GLN A 12 -21.57 -5.36 -9.74
N GLN A 13 -22.04 -4.85 -8.60
CA GLN A 13 -23.46 -4.98 -8.20
C GLN A 13 -24.42 -4.30 -9.20
N MET A 14 -24.05 -3.14 -9.75
CA MET A 14 -24.87 -2.50 -10.77
C MET A 14 -24.83 -3.25 -12.10
N LYS A 15 -23.70 -3.89 -12.43
CA LYS A 15 -23.58 -4.76 -13.61
C LYS A 15 -24.50 -5.98 -13.50
N GLU A 16 -24.54 -6.64 -12.33
CA GLU A 16 -25.44 -7.77 -12.06
C GLU A 16 -26.92 -7.41 -12.16
N ARG A 17 -27.26 -6.12 -11.98
CA ARG A 17 -28.61 -5.58 -12.11
C ARG A 17 -28.91 -5.02 -13.52
N ASP A 18 -28.08 -5.36 -14.51
CA ASP A 18 -28.22 -4.96 -15.93
C ASP A 18 -28.24 -3.44 -16.17
N PHE A 19 -27.62 -2.64 -15.29
CA PHE A 19 -27.48 -1.21 -15.56
C PHE A 19 -26.52 -0.94 -16.71
N SER A 20 -26.86 0.01 -17.56
CA SER A 20 -25.96 0.47 -18.61
C SER A 20 -24.75 1.21 -18.03
N ILE A 21 -23.61 1.14 -18.71
CA ILE A 21 -22.36 1.83 -18.33
C ILE A 21 -22.59 3.33 -18.11
N GLN A 22 -23.49 3.95 -18.89
CA GLN A 22 -23.83 5.36 -18.74
C GLN A 22 -24.56 5.66 -17.43
N GLN A 23 -25.47 4.79 -17.02
CA GLN A 23 -26.19 4.93 -15.74
C GLN A 23 -25.23 4.74 -14.56
N ILE A 24 -24.36 3.73 -14.63
CA ILE A 24 -23.35 3.44 -13.60
C ILE A 24 -22.41 4.63 -13.41
N ALA A 25 -21.86 5.16 -14.50
CA ALA A 25 -20.98 6.33 -14.47
C ALA A 25 -21.68 7.56 -13.87
N LYS A 26 -22.94 7.80 -14.23
CA LYS A 26 -23.74 8.92 -13.72
C LYS A 26 -24.06 8.77 -12.22
N GLN A 27 -24.42 7.56 -11.79
CA GLN A 27 -24.81 7.28 -10.41
C GLN A 27 -23.62 7.31 -9.46
N LEU A 28 -22.49 6.72 -9.85
CA LEU A 28 -21.26 6.68 -9.06
C LEU A 28 -20.38 7.93 -9.25
N LYS A 29 -20.77 8.87 -10.11
CA LYS A 29 -20.04 10.10 -10.45
C LYS A 29 -18.59 9.83 -10.87
N VAL A 30 -18.38 8.79 -11.67
CA VAL A 30 -17.06 8.39 -12.20
C VAL A 30 -17.04 8.46 -13.73
N SER A 31 -15.84 8.51 -14.31
CA SER A 31 -15.72 8.50 -15.77
C SER A 31 -16.12 7.14 -16.34
N ARG A 32 -16.64 7.13 -17.58
CA ARG A 32 -16.96 5.87 -18.29
C ARG A 32 -15.74 4.97 -18.40
N THR A 33 -14.56 5.54 -18.65
CA THR A 33 -13.28 4.82 -18.68
C THR A 33 -12.97 4.13 -17.35
N THR A 34 -13.30 4.75 -16.22
CA THR A 34 -13.18 4.12 -14.90
C THR A 34 -14.12 2.93 -14.77
N VAL A 35 -15.37 3.05 -15.26
CA VAL A 35 -16.30 1.92 -15.26
C VAL A 35 -15.79 0.76 -16.11
N TYR A 36 -15.32 1.01 -17.34
CA TYR A 36 -14.71 -0.02 -18.20
C TYR A 36 -13.54 -0.72 -17.50
N ASN A 37 -12.57 0.03 -17.00
CA ASN A 37 -11.40 -0.50 -16.33
C ASN A 37 -11.73 -1.36 -15.10
N TYR A 38 -12.84 -1.09 -14.41
CA TYR A 38 -13.27 -1.85 -13.24
C TYR A 38 -14.17 -3.04 -13.60
N MET A 39 -14.90 -2.97 -14.72
CA MET A 39 -15.72 -4.08 -15.21
C MET A 39 -14.90 -5.21 -15.82
N GLU A 40 -13.75 -4.88 -16.42
CA GLU A 40 -12.84 -5.83 -17.05
C GLU A 40 -11.96 -6.57 -16.04
N LYS A 41 -11.85 -6.05 -14.80
CA LYS A 41 -11.02 -6.63 -13.74
C LYS A 41 -11.73 -7.76 -13.00
N THR A 42 -11.02 -8.86 -12.79
CA THR A 42 -11.48 -9.91 -11.88
C THR A 42 -11.45 -9.44 -10.42
N PRO A 43 -12.20 -10.10 -9.52
CA PRO A 43 -12.14 -9.76 -8.10
C PRO A 43 -10.73 -9.87 -7.52
N GLU A 44 -9.95 -10.87 -7.95
CA GLU A 44 -8.56 -11.04 -7.52
C GLU A 44 -7.68 -9.88 -8.01
N GLU A 45 -7.75 -9.54 -9.30
CA GLU A 45 -7.00 -8.42 -9.87
C GLU A 45 -7.37 -7.08 -9.24
N ALA A 46 -8.65 -6.87 -8.91
CA ALA A 46 -9.11 -5.66 -8.24
C ALA A 46 -8.57 -5.59 -6.81
N PHE A 47 -8.54 -6.72 -6.09
CA PHE A 47 -7.97 -6.81 -4.75
C PHE A 47 -6.46 -6.53 -4.77
N GLU A 48 -5.71 -7.18 -5.67
CA GLU A 48 -4.29 -6.92 -5.89
C GLU A 48 -4.02 -5.48 -6.31
N TRP A 49 -4.85 -4.89 -7.17
CA TRP A 49 -4.71 -3.49 -7.58
C TRP A 49 -4.94 -2.52 -6.41
N VAL A 50 -5.96 -2.75 -5.59
CA VAL A 50 -6.20 -1.92 -4.39
C VAL A 50 -5.08 -2.08 -3.36
N ASN A 51 -4.53 -3.29 -3.21
CA ASN A 51 -3.39 -3.55 -2.35
C ASN A 51 -2.11 -2.92 -2.90
N SER A 52 -1.85 -3.04 -4.20
CA SER A 52 -0.66 -2.47 -4.84
C SER A 52 -0.63 -0.94 -4.81
N LEU A 53 -1.80 -0.29 -4.88
CA LEU A 53 -1.95 1.15 -4.67
C LEU A 53 -1.60 1.58 -3.23
N GLY A 54 -1.73 0.69 -2.25
CA GLY A 54 -1.29 0.91 -0.87
C GLY A 54 0.16 0.52 -0.64
N SER A 55 0.67 -0.48 -1.36
CA SER A 55 2.01 -1.03 -1.24
C SER A 55 2.97 -0.43 -2.25
N ARG A 56 3.06 0.90 -2.31
CA ARG A 56 4.19 1.52 -3.02
C ARG A 56 5.45 1.04 -2.31
N LYS A 57 6.21 0.15 -2.94
CA LYS A 57 7.43 -0.44 -2.36
C LYS A 57 8.31 0.71 -1.87
N LYS A 58 8.44 0.85 -0.56
CA LYS A 58 9.27 1.89 0.04
C LYS A 58 10.72 1.48 -0.19
N LYS A 59 11.61 2.46 -0.32
CA LYS A 59 13.05 2.21 -0.46
C LYS A 59 13.63 1.33 0.67
N LEU A 60 12.95 1.31 1.81
CA LEU A 60 13.32 0.56 3.01
C LEU A 60 12.74 -0.86 3.06
N ASP A 61 11.78 -1.20 2.19
CA ASP A 61 11.13 -2.53 2.19
C ASP A 61 12.11 -3.71 2.02
N PRO A 62 13.18 -3.62 1.19
CA PRO A 62 14.19 -4.68 1.10
C PRO A 62 14.93 -4.94 2.42
N TYR A 63 14.92 -3.98 3.33
CA TYR A 63 15.60 -4.05 4.62
C TYR A 63 14.64 -4.26 5.80
N LYS A 64 13.34 -4.42 5.52
CA LYS A 64 12.28 -4.56 6.54
C LYS A 64 12.61 -5.66 7.54
N ASP A 65 13.01 -6.82 7.04
CA ASP A 65 13.28 -7.99 7.88
C ASP A 65 14.41 -7.75 8.88
N TRP A 66 15.47 -7.04 8.47
CA TRP A 66 16.56 -6.63 9.36
C TRP A 66 16.08 -5.65 10.42
N ILE A 67 15.33 -4.63 10.01
CA ILE A 67 14.80 -3.60 10.91
C ILE A 67 13.86 -4.21 11.95
N VAL A 68 12.97 -5.13 11.53
CA VAL A 68 12.06 -5.85 12.43
C VAL A 68 12.84 -6.71 13.43
N ALA A 69 13.83 -7.48 12.97
CA ALA A 69 14.66 -8.32 13.84
C ALA A 69 15.37 -7.49 14.92
N TRP A 70 15.98 -6.37 14.54
CA TRP A 70 16.65 -5.47 15.50
C TRP A 70 15.69 -4.80 16.47
N LEU A 71 14.49 -4.42 16.03
CA LEU A 71 13.48 -3.83 16.92
C LEU A 71 12.84 -4.85 17.86
N GLN A 72 12.81 -6.14 17.48
CA GLN A 72 12.40 -7.22 18.37
C GLN A 72 13.46 -7.52 19.44
N GLU A 73 14.73 -7.53 19.05
CA GLU A 73 15.85 -7.78 19.97
C GLU A 73 16.14 -6.57 20.87
N TYR A 74 16.04 -5.36 20.32
CA TYR A 74 16.32 -4.09 21.01
C TYR A 74 15.17 -3.07 20.81
N PRO A 75 14.04 -3.21 21.53
CA PRO A 75 12.87 -2.34 21.38
C PRO A 75 13.12 -0.85 21.64
N HIS A 76 14.22 -0.49 22.28
CA HIS A 76 14.58 0.89 22.65
C HIS A 76 15.45 1.60 21.60
N LEU A 77 15.83 0.92 20.51
CA LEU A 77 16.65 1.52 19.46
C LEU A 77 15.93 2.68 18.76
N ASN A 78 16.66 3.77 18.58
CA ASN A 78 16.19 4.92 17.83
C ASN A 78 16.41 4.73 16.31
N ALA A 79 15.70 5.52 15.51
CA ALA A 79 15.77 5.39 14.06
C ALA A 79 17.15 5.71 13.47
N SER A 80 17.92 6.61 14.11
CA SER A 80 19.27 6.98 13.69
C SER A 80 20.26 5.83 13.93
N GLN A 81 20.17 5.13 15.05
CA GLN A 81 20.98 3.94 15.35
C GLN A 81 20.71 2.81 14.35
N ILE A 82 19.44 2.57 14.01
CA ILE A 82 19.08 1.58 12.99
C ILE A 82 19.59 2.01 11.61
N GLN A 83 19.61 3.31 11.32
CA GLN A 83 20.22 3.84 10.09
C GLN A 83 21.72 3.58 10.04
N ASP A 84 22.44 3.81 11.13
CA ASP A 84 23.87 3.56 11.22
C ASP A 84 24.17 2.07 10.98
N TRP A 85 23.41 1.17 11.61
CA TRP A 85 23.53 -0.28 11.38
C TRP A 85 23.23 -0.70 9.95
N LEU A 86 22.26 -0.04 9.29
CA LEU A 86 21.99 -0.26 7.87
C LEU A 86 23.15 0.18 6.98
N LEU A 87 23.77 1.32 7.28
CA LEU A 87 24.91 1.83 6.53
C LEU A 87 26.16 0.95 6.72
N GLU A 88 26.37 0.43 7.93
CA GLU A 88 27.45 -0.53 8.22
C GLU A 88 27.27 -1.84 7.44
N LYS A 89 26.04 -2.36 7.36
CA LYS A 89 25.73 -3.59 6.62
C LYS A 89 25.65 -3.38 5.10
N PHE A 90 25.17 -2.22 4.66
CA PHE A 90 24.90 -1.89 3.26
C PHE A 90 25.45 -0.50 2.94
N PRO A 91 26.74 -0.37 2.59
CA PRO A 91 27.38 0.93 2.37
C PRO A 91 26.77 1.76 1.23
N ASP A 92 26.19 1.09 0.23
CA ASP A 92 25.54 1.74 -0.92
C ASP A 92 24.12 2.25 -0.62
N PHE A 93 23.62 2.01 0.60
CA PHE A 93 22.29 2.42 1.01
C PHE A 93 22.28 3.92 1.35
N THR A 94 21.33 4.67 0.80
CA THR A 94 21.16 6.08 1.15
C THR A 94 19.70 6.41 1.37
N VAL A 95 19.37 6.87 2.57
CA VAL A 95 18.03 7.31 2.96
C VAL A 95 18.12 8.60 3.78
N GLY A 96 17.11 9.45 3.64
CA GLY A 96 16.98 10.61 4.52
C GLY A 96 16.50 10.19 5.90
N GLU A 97 17.02 10.82 6.95
CA GLU A 97 16.69 10.54 8.37
C GLU A 97 15.18 10.57 8.63
N SER A 98 14.47 11.55 8.07
CA SER A 98 13.00 11.66 8.19
C SER A 98 12.26 10.45 7.61
N THR A 99 12.76 9.87 6.52
CA THR A 99 12.17 8.67 5.91
C THR A 99 12.44 7.44 6.78
N MET A 100 13.64 7.35 7.37
CA MET A 100 13.98 6.26 8.28
C MET A 100 13.13 6.29 9.55
N ARG A 101 12.98 7.45 10.18
CA ARG A 101 12.13 7.63 11.36
C ARG A 101 10.68 7.26 11.09
N LEU A 102 10.12 7.72 9.97
CA LEU A 102 8.75 7.42 9.61
C LEU A 102 8.55 5.91 9.35
N TYR A 103 9.53 5.27 8.73
CA TYR A 103 9.51 3.83 8.49
C TYR A 103 9.61 3.03 9.79
N VAL A 104 10.57 3.34 10.66
CA VAL A 104 10.72 2.70 11.97
C VAL A 104 9.46 2.84 12.81
N ASN A 105 8.84 4.03 12.84
CA ASN A 105 7.58 4.22 13.56
C ASN A 105 6.46 3.34 13.00
N GLN A 106 6.36 3.21 11.68
CA GLN A 106 5.38 2.32 11.07
C GLN A 106 5.65 0.85 11.42
N ILE A 107 6.92 0.42 11.43
CA ILE A 107 7.29 -0.94 11.84
C ILE A 107 6.91 -1.19 13.31
N ARG A 108 7.11 -0.19 14.17
CA ARG A 108 6.65 -0.26 15.56
C ARG A 108 5.14 -0.42 15.65
N GLU A 109 4.36 0.38 14.92
CA GLU A 109 2.88 0.25 14.87
C GLU A 109 2.40 -1.11 14.31
N GLU A 110 3.17 -1.73 13.42
CA GLU A 110 2.78 -2.99 12.75
C GLU A 110 3.19 -4.24 13.55
N TYR A 111 4.30 -4.19 14.30
CA TYR A 111 4.90 -5.38 14.95
C TYR A 111 5.08 -5.27 16.47
N GLN A 112 4.85 -4.11 17.09
CA GLN A 112 4.89 -3.90 18.55
C GLN A 112 3.53 -3.42 19.06
#